data_AF-A0A382DKV5-F1
#
_entry.id   AF-A0A382DKV5-F1
#
_cell.length_a   1.000
_cell.length_b   1.000
_cell.length_c   1.000
_cell.angle_alpha   90.00
_cell.angle_beta   90.00
_cell.angle_gamma   90.00
#
_symmetry.space_group_name_H-M   'P 1'
#
loop_
_entity.id
_entity.type
_entity.pdbx_description
1 polymer ?
#
loop_
_entity_poly.entity_id
_entity_poly.type
_entity_poly.pdbx_seq_one_letter_code
_entity_poly.pdbx_strand_id
1 'polypeptide(L)' 'DGKLVTCPFATNGTDLRALLRDGCTDQELEKAIANVWTKRTDRYSEERAYDTRKLESRKKIEMYQIGG' A
#
# COMPACT_ATOMS: atom_id res chain seq x y z
N ASP A 1 2.02 -0.58 -17.93
CA ASP A 1 1.02 -1.53 -17.38
C ASP A 1 -0.41 -1.03 -17.32
N GLY A 2 -0.70 0.27 -17.22
CA GLY A 2 -2.10 0.74 -17.25
C GLY A 2 -2.91 0.31 -16.02
N LYS A 3 -2.22 0.12 -14.90
CA LYS A 3 -2.82 -0.23 -13.61
C LYS A 3 -2.96 1.00 -12.73
N LEU A 4 -4.09 1.11 -12.05
CA LEU A 4 -4.31 2.06 -10.96
C LEU A 4 -3.69 1.49 -9.68
N VAL A 5 -2.71 2.20 -9.15
CA VAL A 5 -2.12 1.93 -7.83
C VAL A 5 -2.48 3.07 -6.88
N THR A 6 -2.76 2.72 -5.63
CA THR A 6 -3.21 3.67 -4.60
C THR A 6 -2.10 4.06 -3.61
N CYS A 7 -0.99 3.31 -3.60
CA CYS A 7 0.21 3.58 -2.82
C CYS A 7 1.46 3.45 -3.71
N PRO A 8 2.45 4.35 -3.60
CA PRO A 8 3.71 4.24 -4.35
C PRO A 8 4.51 2.95 -4.04
N PHE A 9 4.22 2.32 -2.90
CA PHE A 9 4.86 1.09 -2.46
C PHE A 9 3.99 -0.17 -2.70
N ALA A 10 2.86 -0.02 -3.41
CA ALA A 10 1.97 -1.15 -3.70
C ALA A 10 2.65 -2.17 -4.62
N THR A 11 2.47 -3.46 -4.32
CA THR A 11 2.99 -4.57 -5.13
C THR A 11 2.03 -4.98 -6.26
N ASN A 12 0.79 -4.53 -6.22
CA ASN A 12 -0.21 -4.81 -7.24
C ASN A 12 -1.12 -3.59 -7.47
N GLY A 13 -1.87 -3.58 -8.57
CA GLY A 13 -2.78 -2.50 -8.93
C GLY A 13 -3.97 -3.01 -9.74
N THR A 14 -5.02 -2.19 -9.83
CA THR A 14 -6.23 -2.51 -10.59
C THR A 14 -5.99 -2.26 -12.07
N ASP A 15 -6.16 -3.27 -12.92
CA ASP A 15 -5.89 -3.15 -14.37
C ASP A 15 -7.00 -2.38 -15.10
N LEU A 16 -6.84 -1.07 -15.21
CA LEU A 16 -7.77 -0.22 -15.96
C LEU A 16 -7.64 -0.43 -17.47
N ARG A 17 -6.47 -0.86 -17.95
CA ARG A 17 -6.24 -1.14 -19.37
C ARG A 17 -7.09 -2.31 -19.85
N ALA A 18 -7.22 -3.36 -19.04
CA ALA A 18 -8.12 -4.47 -19.33
C ALA A 18 -9.57 -3.98 -19.46
N LEU A 19 -10.07 -3.21 -18.48
CA LEU A 19 -11.43 -2.65 -18.51
C LEU A 19 -11.70 -1.82 -19.78
N LEU A 20 -10.76 -0.94 -20.13
CA LEU A 20 -10.86 -0.11 -21.34
C LEU A 20 -10.86 -0.95 -22.62
N ARG A 21 -10.12 -2.06 -22.66
CA ARG A 21 -10.05 -2.95 -23.83
C ARG A 21 -11.27 -3.85 -23.98
N ASP A 22 -11.91 -4.18 -22.87
CA ASP A 22 -13.18 -4.91 -22.85
C ASP A 22 -14.37 -4.03 -23.25
N GLY A 23 -14.13 -2.75 -23.54
CA GLY A 23 -15.14 -1.81 -24.03
C GLY A 23 -16.03 -1.25 -22.92
N CYS A 24 -15.53 -1.14 -21.70
CA CYS A 24 -16.30 -0.53 -20.61
C CYS A 24 -16.75 0.89 -20.96
N THR A 25 -17.95 1.25 -20.51
CA THR A 25 -18.46 2.61 -20.59
C THR A 25 -17.76 3.52 -19.58
N ASP A 26 -17.82 4.83 -19.79
CA ASP A 26 -17.26 5.82 -18.86
C ASP A 26 -17.86 5.68 -17.44
N GLN A 27 -19.15 5.34 -17.35
CA GLN A 27 -19.84 5.13 -16.07
C GLN A 27 -19.33 3.89 -15.32
N GLU A 28 -18.98 2.82 -16.05
CA GLU A 28 -18.39 1.62 -15.46
C GLU A 28 -16.96 1.87 -15.01
N LEU A 29 -16.19 2.62 -15.80
CA LEU A 29 -14.84 3.04 -15.45
C LEU A 29 -14.84 3.94 -14.21
N GLU A 30 -15.75 4.92 -14.15
CA GLU A 30 -15.92 5.81 -12.99
C GLU A 30 -16.25 5.00 -11.73
N LYS A 31 -17.21 4.07 -11.81
CA LYS A 31 -17.56 3.17 -10.71
C LYS A 31 -16.37 2.32 -10.28
N ALA A 32 -15.59 1.78 -11.23
CA ALA A 32 -14.41 0.98 -10.90
C ALA A 32 -13.37 1.81 -10.13
N ILE A 33 -13.09 3.03 -10.58
CA ILE A 33 -12.15 3.94 -9.91
C ILE A 33 -12.67 4.35 -8.54
N ALA A 34 -13.94 4.73 -8.43
CA ALA A 34 -14.57 5.11 -7.16
C ALA A 34 -14.56 3.95 -6.15
N ASN A 35 -14.83 2.73 -6.59
CA ASN A 35 -14.76 1.53 -5.74
C ASN A 35 -13.36 1.26 -5.22
N VAL A 36 -12.32 1.45 -6.05
CA VAL A 36 -10.92 1.34 -5.61
C VAL A 36 -10.60 2.43 -4.58
N TRP A 37 -11.00 3.68 -4.86
CA TRP A 37 -10.69 4.81 -3.99
C TRP A 37 -11.37 4.75 -2.63
N THR A 38 -12.63 4.36 -2.58
CA THR A 38 -13.42 4.26 -1.34
C THR A 38 -12.95 3.14 -0.41
N LYS A 39 -12.32 2.10 -0.96
CA LYS A 39 -11.74 0.99 -0.19
C LYS A 39 -10.27 1.21 0.17
N ARG A 40 -9.68 2.33 -0.25
CA ARG A 40 -8.27 2.64 -0.05
C ARG A 40 -7.96 2.77 1.45
N THR A 41 -7.05 1.94 1.93
CA THR A 41 -6.58 1.94 3.33
C THR A 41 -5.06 2.02 3.44
N ASP A 42 -4.37 2.21 2.31
CA ASP A 42 -2.92 2.17 2.26
C ASP A 42 -2.30 3.36 2.99
N ARG A 43 -1.44 3.07 3.96
CA ARG A 43 -0.68 4.05 4.76
C ARG A 43 0.70 3.51 5.09
N TYR A 44 1.33 2.89 4.08
CA TYR A 44 2.55 2.10 4.22
C TYR A 44 3.69 2.81 4.96
N SER A 45 3.92 4.10 4.70
CA SER A 45 4.96 4.85 5.42
C SER A 45 4.68 4.98 6.91
N GLU A 46 3.41 5.17 7.30
CA GLU A 46 3.01 5.24 8.70
C GLU A 46 3.13 3.88 9.40
N GLU A 47 2.69 2.81 8.73
CA GLU A 47 2.80 1.43 9.23
C GLU A 47 4.26 1.04 9.46
N ARG A 48 5.13 1.31 8.49
CA ARG A 48 6.57 1.06 8.62
C ARG A 48 7.17 1.86 9.79
N ALA A 49 6.78 3.11 9.96
CA ALA A 49 7.25 3.94 11.07
C ALA A 49 6.77 3.41 12.43
N TYR A 50 5.52 2.96 12.52
CA TYR A 50 4.96 2.34 13.73
C TYR A 50 5.71 1.05 14.11
N ASP A 51 5.94 0.17 13.13
CA ASP A 51 6.67 -1.09 13.36
C ASP A 51 8.12 -0.84 13.78
N THR A 52 8.78 0.17 13.20
CA THR A 52 10.13 0.57 13.60
C THR A 52 10.16 1.03 15.06
N ARG A 53 9.22 1.91 15.48
CA ARG A 53 9.11 2.34 16.89
C ARG A 53 8.79 1.18 17.84
N LYS A 54 7.99 0.21 17.39
CA LYS A 54 7.69 -1.00 18.15
C LYS A 54 8.92 -1.91 18.31
N LEU A 55 9.79 -1.95 17.30
CA LEU A 55 11.06 -2.65 17.39
C LEU A 55 12.04 -1.93 18.34
N GLU A 56 12.12 -0.61 18.28
CA GLU A 56 12.97 0.19 19.18
C GLU A 56 12.53 0.09 20.66
N SER A 57 11.23 -0.04 20.92
CA SER A 57 10.71 -0.23 22.29
C SER A 57 10.90 -1.64 22.83
N ARG A 58 11.19 -2.64 21.98
CA ARG A 58 11.64 -3.96 22.42
C ARG A 58 13.13 -3.88 22.75
N LYS A 59 13.42 -3.60 24.02
CA LYS A 59 14.75 -3.58 24.67
C LYS A 59 15.92 -3.74 23.69
N LYS A 60 16.45 -2.60 23.25
CA LYS A 60 17.80 -2.51 22.71
C LYS A 60 18.73 -3.19 23.72
N ILE A 61 19.31 -4.34 23.35
CA ILE A 61 20.36 -4.94 24.17
C ILE A 61 21.57 -4.03 23.95
N GLU A 62 21.89 -3.26 24.97
CA GLU A 62 23.04 -2.37 24.96
C GLU A 62 24.32 -3.23 24.92
N MET A 63 25.32 -2.82 24.14
CA MET A 63 26.54 -3.62 23.90
C MET A 63 27.27 -4.02 25.19
N TYR A 64 27.11 -3.29 26.30
CA TYR A 64 27.69 -3.65 27.61
C TYR A 64 27.06 -4.92 28.22
N GLN A 65 25.88 -5.34 27.78
CA GLN A 65 25.22 -6.57 28.25
C GLN A 65 25.68 -7.82 27.49
N ILE A 66 26.44 -7.66 26.39
CA ILE A 66 26.92 -8.76 25.53
C ILE A 66 28.43 -8.98 25.69
N GLY A 67 29.18 -8.01 26.24
CA GLY A 67 30.63 -8.11 26.43
C GLY A 67 31.04 -8.38 27.88
N GLY A 68 31.35 -9.64 28.18
CA GLY A 68 32.32 -10.03 29.21
C GLY A 68 33.66 -10.34 28.56
#